data_AF-A0A521ZNQ1-F1
#
_entry.id   AF-A0A521ZNQ1-F1
#
_cell.length_a   1.000
_cell.length_b   1.000
_cell.length_c   1.000
_cell.angle_alpha   90.00
_cell.angle_beta   90.00
_cell.angle_gamma   90.00
#
_symmetry.space_group_name_H-M   'P 1'
#
loop_
_entity.id
_entity.type
_entity.pdbx_description
1 polymer ?
#
loop_
_entity_poly.entity_id
_entity_poly.type
_entity_poly.pdbx_seq_one_letter_code
_entity_poly.pdbx_strand_id
1 'polypeptide(L)'
;MLSWGRVLREPHQTLGLGSRHQPLPMPQDGGSVLPFGNGRSYGDSNLNPGGALLLGGQLDRFIAFDPATGILRCEGGVLLSSIIQLVLPQGWFLPVTPGTQFVTVGGAIANDVHGKNHHVAGSFGNHVSQFELLRSDGTRLVCSPEQNADWYAATIGGLGLTGLITWAEIPLRRVANPFLNTESIRFHSLEEFFELSQASEQDFEYTVSWIDCAFAGKRLGRGLFNRANHAPAVLDLSQVPSGLAPSLAEAGMRVPLTPPISLINTLSLKSFNTLYFNKQRSDVVSGLQHYRPFFYPLDALREWNRIYGPSGFYQYQCVVPPERALPATRLLLEAIASSGMGSFLVVLKQF
;
A
#
# COMPACT_ATOMS: atom_id res chain seq x y z
N MET A 1 -16.14 7.47 -11.82
CA MET A 1 -15.23 6.76 -10.88
C MET A 1 -14.80 7.73 -9.80
N LEU A 2 -14.36 7.27 -8.63
CA LEU A 2 -13.92 8.14 -7.53
C LEU A 2 -12.53 7.72 -7.03
N SER A 3 -11.80 8.65 -6.43
CA SER A 3 -10.63 8.33 -5.62
C SER A 3 -11.03 7.70 -4.29
N TRP A 4 -10.06 7.08 -3.60
CA TRP A 4 -10.30 6.44 -2.31
C TRP A 4 -10.72 7.43 -1.22
N GLY A 5 -10.25 8.69 -1.28
CA GLY A 5 -10.58 9.75 -0.33
C GLY A 5 -12.02 10.27 -0.45
N ARG A 6 -12.67 10.08 -1.61
CA ARG A 6 -14.07 10.47 -1.89
C ARG A 6 -14.40 11.97 -1.77
N VAL A 7 -13.35 12.81 -1.78
CA VAL A 7 -13.45 14.27 -1.70
C VAL A 7 -13.91 14.86 -3.05
N LEU A 8 -13.15 14.63 -4.12
CA LEU A 8 -13.49 15.11 -5.46
C LEU A 8 -14.52 14.17 -6.11
N ARG A 9 -15.56 14.74 -6.72
CA ARG A 9 -16.68 14.00 -7.35
C ARG A 9 -17.05 14.60 -8.69
N GLU A 10 -16.05 14.86 -9.50
CA GLU A 10 -16.25 15.42 -10.83
C GLU A 10 -16.50 14.31 -11.86
N PRO A 11 -17.23 14.59 -12.95
CA PRO A 11 -17.46 13.62 -14.00
C PRO A 11 -16.23 13.46 -14.90
N HIS A 12 -16.07 12.25 -15.42
CA HIS A 12 -15.04 11.86 -16.37
C HIS A 12 -15.67 10.90 -17.38
N GLN A 13 -15.25 10.95 -18.64
CA GLN A 13 -15.55 9.85 -19.56
C GLN A 13 -14.77 8.60 -19.14
N THR A 14 -15.30 7.41 -19.44
CA THR A 14 -14.58 6.14 -19.24
C THR A 14 -14.41 5.43 -20.58
N LEU A 15 -13.20 4.97 -20.86
CA LEU A 15 -12.85 4.27 -22.10
C LEU A 15 -12.32 2.87 -21.77
N GLY A 16 -12.88 1.85 -22.41
CA GLY A 16 -12.53 0.45 -22.16
C GLY A 16 -11.22 0.01 -22.82
N LEU A 17 -10.54 -0.93 -22.17
CA LEU A 17 -9.33 -1.60 -22.64
C LEU A 17 -9.60 -3.11 -22.73
N GLY A 18 -10.06 -3.59 -23.90
CA GLY A 18 -10.43 -5.00 -24.08
C GLY A 18 -9.25 -5.93 -24.40
N SER A 19 -8.13 -5.36 -24.85
CA SER A 19 -6.92 -6.10 -25.19
C SER A 19 -5.70 -5.20 -25.05
N ARG A 20 -4.58 -5.72 -24.53
CA ARG A 20 -3.32 -4.97 -24.52
C ARG A 20 -2.83 -4.58 -25.92
N HIS A 21 -3.23 -5.33 -26.95
CA HIS A 21 -2.80 -5.12 -28.34
C HIS A 21 -3.61 -4.08 -29.11
N GLN A 22 -4.71 -3.58 -28.52
CA GLN A 22 -5.53 -2.58 -29.19
C GLN A 22 -4.84 -1.20 -29.20
N PRO A 23 -5.14 -0.31 -30.17
CA PRO A 23 -4.70 1.08 -30.13
C PRO A 23 -5.19 1.79 -28.86
N LEU A 24 -4.46 2.80 -28.40
CA LEU A 24 -4.87 3.57 -27.22
C LEU A 24 -6.25 4.23 -27.47
N PRO A 25 -7.28 3.92 -26.65
CA PRO A 25 -8.57 4.58 -26.80
C PRO A 25 -8.45 6.07 -26.54
N MET A 26 -8.99 6.90 -27.43
CA MET A 26 -9.02 8.35 -27.30
C MET A 26 -10.47 8.88 -27.37
N PRO A 27 -10.80 9.97 -26.65
CA PRO A 27 -12.09 10.65 -26.81
C PRO A 27 -12.27 11.14 -28.25
N GLN A 28 -13.51 11.10 -28.76
CA GLN A 28 -13.84 11.58 -30.11
C GLN A 28 -13.51 13.07 -30.30
N ASP A 29 -13.64 13.86 -29.24
CA ASP A 29 -13.43 15.31 -29.26
C ASP A 29 -11.96 15.71 -29.04
N GLY A 30 -11.01 14.76 -28.99
CA GLY A 30 -9.57 15.04 -28.86
C GLY A 30 -9.08 15.40 -27.45
N GLY A 31 -9.76 14.90 -26.40
CA GLY A 31 -9.44 15.17 -24.99
C GLY A 31 -8.27 14.36 -24.40
N SER A 32 -7.87 14.72 -23.18
CA SER A 32 -6.82 13.99 -22.43
C SER A 32 -7.32 12.64 -21.91
N VAL A 33 -6.38 11.70 -21.73
CA VAL A 33 -6.65 10.37 -21.15
C VAL A 33 -5.71 10.10 -19.99
N LEU A 34 -6.20 9.39 -18.98
CA LEU A 34 -5.40 8.94 -17.83
C LEU A 34 -5.72 7.47 -17.49
N PRO A 35 -4.72 6.60 -17.31
CA PRO A 35 -4.96 5.25 -16.80
C PRO A 35 -5.59 5.22 -15.40
N PHE A 36 -6.64 4.41 -15.24
CA PHE A 36 -7.29 4.16 -13.96
C PHE A 36 -7.13 2.68 -13.57
N GLY A 37 -6.43 2.44 -12.46
CA GLY A 37 -6.29 1.09 -11.87
C GLY A 37 -7.50 0.69 -11.01
N ASN A 38 -7.28 0.40 -9.73
CA ASN A 38 -8.34 0.00 -8.79
C ASN A 38 -8.78 1.12 -7.82
N GLY A 39 -8.52 2.39 -8.18
CA GLY A 39 -9.00 3.55 -7.42
C GLY A 39 -8.51 3.65 -5.97
N ARG A 40 -7.28 3.20 -5.67
CA ARG A 40 -6.71 3.20 -4.31
C ARG A 40 -5.89 4.43 -3.93
N SER A 41 -5.56 5.29 -4.90
CA SER A 41 -5.04 6.62 -4.59
C SER A 41 -6.10 7.45 -3.85
N TYR A 42 -5.67 8.16 -2.82
CA TYR A 42 -6.57 8.94 -1.96
C TYR A 42 -7.00 10.25 -2.61
N GLY A 43 -6.03 10.95 -3.22
CA GLY A 43 -6.23 12.22 -3.92
C GLY A 43 -6.70 12.06 -5.37
N ASP A 44 -6.38 13.02 -6.21
CA ASP A 44 -6.85 13.16 -7.59
C ASP A 44 -5.86 12.64 -8.65
N SER A 45 -4.69 12.11 -8.25
CA SER A 45 -3.69 11.49 -9.15
C SER A 45 -4.23 10.44 -10.12
N ASN A 46 -5.41 9.86 -9.85
CA ASN A 46 -6.08 8.88 -10.68
C ASN A 46 -7.40 9.41 -11.27
N LEU A 47 -7.61 10.71 -11.28
CA LEU A 47 -8.80 11.40 -11.77
C LEU A 47 -8.40 12.34 -12.91
N ASN A 48 -9.29 12.50 -13.89
CA ASN A 48 -9.05 13.38 -15.04
C ASN A 48 -10.32 14.15 -15.39
N PRO A 49 -10.79 15.11 -14.56
CA PRO A 49 -12.05 15.81 -14.80
C PRO A 49 -12.08 16.49 -16.16
N GLY A 50 -13.20 16.38 -16.88
CA GLY A 50 -13.32 16.90 -18.24
C GLY A 50 -12.57 16.11 -19.33
N GLY A 51 -11.74 15.15 -18.95
CA GLY A 51 -11.11 14.19 -19.85
C GLY A 51 -11.69 12.78 -19.70
N ALA A 52 -10.91 11.79 -20.12
CA ALA A 52 -11.27 10.38 -20.00
C ALA A 52 -10.33 9.58 -19.10
N LEU A 53 -10.90 8.56 -18.46
CA LEU A 53 -10.19 7.53 -17.72
C LEU A 53 -10.15 6.24 -18.53
N LEU A 54 -8.95 5.70 -18.74
CA LEU A 54 -8.76 4.39 -19.36
C LEU A 54 -8.95 3.31 -18.29
N LEU A 55 -9.83 2.35 -18.52
CA LEU A 55 -10.15 1.30 -17.56
C LEU A 55 -9.04 0.23 -17.50
N GLY A 56 -7.89 0.59 -16.94
CA GLY A 56 -6.68 -0.24 -16.87
C GLY A 56 -6.89 -1.57 -16.16
N GLY A 57 -7.83 -1.64 -15.22
CA GLY A 57 -8.24 -2.89 -14.56
C GLY A 57 -8.85 -3.95 -15.48
N GLN A 58 -9.17 -3.62 -16.75
CA GLN A 58 -9.61 -4.60 -17.75
C GLN A 58 -8.44 -5.36 -18.42
N LEU A 59 -7.19 -4.90 -18.24
CA LEU A 59 -5.99 -5.61 -18.66
C LEU A 59 -5.46 -6.47 -17.50
N ASP A 60 -6.16 -7.55 -17.17
CA ASP A 60 -5.96 -8.34 -15.95
C ASP A 60 -5.43 -9.77 -16.18
N ARG A 61 -4.74 -10.01 -17.30
CA ARG A 61 -4.22 -11.35 -17.64
C ARG A 61 -2.80 -11.59 -17.14
N PHE A 62 -2.55 -12.79 -16.63
CA PHE A 62 -1.19 -13.32 -16.50
C PHE A 62 -0.65 -13.70 -17.88
N ILE A 63 0.63 -13.41 -18.14
CA ILE A 63 1.26 -13.65 -19.45
C ILE A 63 2.23 -14.83 -19.36
N ALA A 64 3.11 -14.82 -18.36
CA ALA A 64 4.07 -15.90 -18.11
C ALA A 64 4.51 -15.90 -16.65
N PHE A 65 4.80 -17.07 -16.10
CA PHE A 65 5.46 -17.22 -14.80
C PHE A 65 6.45 -18.36 -14.85
N ASP A 66 7.71 -18.10 -14.50
CA ASP A 66 8.73 -19.13 -14.37
C ASP A 66 8.93 -19.46 -12.88
N PRO A 67 8.47 -20.63 -12.40
CA PRO A 67 8.61 -21.03 -11.00
C PRO A 67 10.04 -21.37 -10.59
N ALA A 68 10.96 -21.60 -11.54
CA ALA A 68 12.36 -21.85 -11.24
C ALA A 68 13.09 -20.56 -10.89
N THR A 69 12.87 -19.50 -11.66
CA THR A 69 13.53 -18.19 -11.52
C THR A 69 12.72 -17.17 -10.72
N GLY A 70 11.41 -17.34 -10.63
CA GLY A 70 10.50 -16.40 -9.95
C GLY A 70 10.12 -15.20 -10.79
N ILE A 71 10.35 -15.22 -12.10
CA ILE A 71 10.03 -14.12 -12.99
C ILE A 71 8.55 -14.20 -13.38
N LEU A 72 7.79 -13.18 -13.03
CA LEU A 72 6.38 -13.04 -13.40
C LEU A 72 6.22 -11.95 -14.45
N ARG A 73 5.52 -12.25 -15.54
CA ARG A 73 5.01 -11.28 -16.51
C ARG A 73 3.50 -11.27 -16.50
N CYS A 74 2.91 -10.09 -16.36
CA CYS A 74 1.46 -9.92 -16.35
C CYS A 74 1.04 -8.55 -16.89
N GLU A 75 -0.24 -8.40 -17.20
CA GLU A 75 -0.80 -7.13 -17.64
C GLU A 75 -0.88 -6.11 -16.49
N GLY A 76 -0.87 -4.82 -16.83
CA GLY A 76 -0.83 -3.72 -15.85
C GLY A 76 -2.06 -3.62 -14.94
N GLY A 77 -3.20 -4.20 -15.33
CA GLY A 77 -4.43 -4.24 -14.54
C GLY A 77 -4.49 -5.37 -13.51
N VAL A 78 -3.56 -6.33 -13.53
CA VAL A 78 -3.52 -7.43 -12.55
C VAL A 78 -3.36 -6.87 -11.14
N LEU A 79 -4.18 -7.36 -10.20
CA LEU A 79 -4.10 -6.99 -8.79
C LEU A 79 -2.94 -7.72 -8.09
N LEU A 80 -2.28 -7.02 -7.16
CA LEU A 80 -1.26 -7.64 -6.30
C LEU A 80 -1.82 -8.83 -5.50
N SER A 81 -3.08 -8.77 -5.08
CA SER A 81 -3.77 -9.89 -4.43
C SER A 81 -3.84 -11.13 -5.32
N SER A 82 -4.11 -10.95 -6.62
CA SER A 82 -4.18 -12.04 -7.60
C SER A 82 -2.79 -12.63 -7.83
N ILE A 83 -1.74 -11.79 -7.86
CA ILE A 83 -0.35 -12.26 -7.95
C ILE A 83 -0.02 -13.13 -6.75
N ILE A 84 -0.25 -12.64 -5.53
CA ILE A 84 0.04 -13.37 -4.29
C ILE A 84 -0.70 -14.71 -4.28
N GLN A 85 -1.98 -14.73 -4.66
CA GLN A 85 -2.76 -15.96 -4.74
C GLN A 85 -2.17 -16.99 -5.71
N LEU A 86 -1.64 -16.54 -6.85
CA LEU A 86 -1.02 -17.40 -7.86
C LEU A 86 0.33 -17.97 -7.39
N VAL A 87 1.19 -17.13 -6.82
CA VAL A 87 2.63 -17.42 -6.67
C VAL A 87 3.01 -17.91 -5.26
N LEU A 88 2.23 -17.56 -4.23
CA LEU A 88 2.51 -17.96 -2.85
C LEU A 88 2.47 -19.49 -2.62
N PRO A 89 1.51 -20.26 -3.19
CA PRO A 89 1.53 -21.72 -3.09
C PRO A 89 2.79 -22.36 -3.72
N GLN A 90 3.49 -21.61 -4.57
CA GLN A 90 4.69 -22.05 -5.28
C GLN A 90 5.99 -21.55 -4.61
N GLY A 91 5.90 -20.95 -3.42
CA GLY A 91 7.06 -20.48 -2.65
C GLY A 91 7.60 -19.12 -3.07
N TRP A 92 6.76 -18.28 -3.69
CA TRP A 92 7.12 -16.95 -4.16
C TRP A 92 6.23 -15.87 -3.55
N PHE A 93 6.77 -14.66 -3.40
CA PHE A 93 6.03 -13.51 -2.89
C PHE A 93 6.47 -12.22 -3.58
N LEU A 94 5.64 -11.19 -3.51
CA LEU A 94 6.02 -9.86 -4.00
C LEU A 94 7.17 -9.31 -3.14
N PRO A 95 8.22 -8.76 -3.76
CA PRO A 95 9.35 -8.18 -3.01
C PRO A 95 8.93 -6.93 -2.23
N VAL A 96 8.02 -6.12 -2.79
CA VAL A 96 7.45 -4.94 -2.14
C VAL A 96 5.93 -4.96 -2.30
N THR A 97 5.21 -4.64 -1.22
CA THR A 97 3.74 -4.54 -1.23
C THR A 97 3.27 -3.41 -0.30
N PRO A 98 2.31 -2.57 -0.73
CA PRO A 98 1.79 -1.48 0.09
C PRO A 98 0.82 -1.99 1.17
N GLY A 99 0.21 -1.09 1.96
CA GLY A 99 -0.72 -1.46 3.04
C GLY A 99 -2.05 -2.10 2.59
N THR A 100 -2.29 -2.26 1.29
CA THR A 100 -3.43 -2.98 0.71
C THR A 100 -2.99 -3.76 -0.52
N GLN A 101 -3.45 -5.00 -0.68
CA GLN A 101 -3.16 -5.83 -1.86
C GLN A 101 -4.11 -5.54 -3.04
N PHE A 102 -5.10 -4.67 -2.85
CA PHE A 102 -6.08 -4.31 -3.88
C PHE A 102 -5.58 -3.21 -4.84
N VAL A 103 -4.29 -3.20 -5.15
CA VAL A 103 -3.64 -2.27 -6.10
C VAL A 103 -3.31 -3.03 -7.39
N THR A 104 -3.42 -2.38 -8.55
CA THR A 104 -2.99 -2.98 -9.83
C THR A 104 -1.49 -2.81 -10.03
N VAL A 105 -0.85 -3.68 -10.81
CA VAL A 105 0.59 -3.56 -11.14
C VAL A 105 0.93 -2.20 -11.73
N GLY A 106 0.17 -1.74 -12.74
CA GLY A 106 0.38 -0.43 -13.36
C GLY A 106 0.20 0.72 -12.36
N GLY A 107 -0.73 0.60 -11.41
CA GLY A 107 -0.90 1.59 -10.34
C GLY A 107 0.25 1.58 -9.34
N ALA A 108 0.79 0.39 -9.02
CA ALA A 108 1.95 0.22 -8.16
C ALA A 108 3.22 0.85 -8.77
N ILE A 109 3.44 0.65 -10.07
CA ILE A 109 4.55 1.26 -10.81
C ILE A 109 4.37 2.78 -10.94
N ALA A 110 3.18 3.24 -11.34
CA ALA A 110 2.91 4.66 -11.58
C ALA A 110 3.04 5.53 -10.31
N ASN A 111 2.81 4.95 -9.12
CA ASN A 111 2.97 5.66 -7.84
C ASN A 111 4.28 5.28 -7.12
N ASP A 112 5.10 4.43 -7.73
CA ASP A 112 6.27 3.80 -7.13
C ASP A 112 6.07 3.38 -5.66
N VAL A 113 5.05 2.55 -5.44
CA VAL A 113 4.55 2.27 -4.09
C VAL A 113 5.63 1.62 -3.21
N HIS A 114 5.65 1.96 -1.92
CA HIS A 114 6.59 1.41 -0.96
C HIS A 114 5.92 0.46 0.04
N GLY A 115 6.70 -0.46 0.58
CA GLY A 115 6.25 -1.43 1.59
C GLY A 115 6.79 -1.17 3.00
N LYS A 116 6.53 -2.12 3.90
CA LYS A 116 7.11 -2.14 5.25
C LYS A 116 8.61 -2.46 5.29
N ASN A 117 9.18 -2.88 4.17
CA ASN A 117 10.58 -3.26 4.01
C ASN A 117 11.38 -2.26 3.17
N HIS A 118 10.91 -1.03 3.04
CA HIS A 118 11.56 -0.05 2.15
C HIS A 118 13.03 0.18 2.49
N HIS A 119 13.40 0.17 3.78
CA HIS A 119 14.78 0.36 4.24
C HIS A 119 15.75 -0.71 3.74
N VAL A 120 15.24 -1.88 3.32
CA VAL A 120 16.06 -2.97 2.74
C VAL A 120 15.81 -3.16 1.25
N ALA A 121 14.54 -3.11 0.82
CA ALA A 121 14.12 -3.50 -0.52
C ALA A 121 13.88 -2.32 -1.46
N GLY A 122 13.74 -1.09 -0.94
CA GLY A 122 13.30 0.07 -1.71
C GLY A 122 11.80 0.05 -2.01
N SER A 123 11.44 0.63 -3.15
CA SER A 123 10.07 0.77 -3.66
C SER A 123 9.75 -0.33 -4.70
N PHE A 124 8.49 -0.36 -5.16
CA PHE A 124 8.04 -1.35 -6.14
C PHE A 124 8.82 -1.25 -7.46
N GLY A 125 9.17 -0.03 -7.88
CA GLY A 125 9.94 0.25 -9.09
C GLY A 125 11.33 -0.39 -9.11
N ASN A 126 11.98 -0.52 -7.94
CA ASN A 126 13.28 -1.23 -7.82
C ASN A 126 13.21 -2.71 -8.26
N HIS A 127 12.00 -3.27 -8.33
CA HIS A 127 11.76 -4.68 -8.66
C HIS A 127 11.02 -4.87 -9.99
N VAL A 128 10.99 -3.86 -10.86
CA VAL A 128 10.42 -4.00 -12.20
C VAL A 128 11.57 -4.19 -13.18
N SER A 129 11.75 -5.40 -13.74
CA SER A 129 12.83 -5.65 -14.70
C SER A 129 12.57 -4.93 -16.03
N GLN A 130 11.32 -4.95 -16.48
CA GLN A 130 10.89 -4.27 -17.70
C GLN A 130 9.37 -4.10 -17.73
N PHE A 131 8.89 -3.16 -18.55
CA PHE A 131 7.47 -3.00 -18.86
C PHE A 131 7.29 -2.45 -20.27
N GLU A 132 6.09 -2.60 -20.81
CA GLU A 132 5.72 -1.94 -22.06
C GLU A 132 4.84 -0.72 -21.79
N LEU A 133 5.21 0.39 -22.43
CA LEU A 133 4.55 1.68 -22.38
C LEU A 133 3.87 1.99 -23.72
N LEU A 134 2.55 2.09 -23.71
CA LEU A 134 1.76 2.57 -24.84
C LEU A 134 1.53 4.08 -24.69
N ARG A 135 2.08 4.84 -25.65
CA ARG A 135 2.04 6.30 -25.70
C ARG A 135 0.80 6.82 -26.45
N SER A 136 0.50 8.10 -26.28
CA SER A 136 -0.66 8.79 -26.89
C SER A 136 -0.56 8.93 -28.41
N ASP A 137 0.64 8.86 -28.97
CA ASP A 137 0.90 8.82 -30.41
C ASP A 137 0.76 7.40 -31.01
N GLY A 138 0.46 6.40 -30.18
CA GLY A 138 0.36 5.00 -30.56
C GLY A 138 1.70 4.25 -30.50
N THR A 139 2.81 4.92 -30.17
CA THR A 139 4.12 4.27 -30.04
C THR A 139 4.11 3.30 -28.85
N ARG A 140 4.71 2.12 -29.03
CA ARG A 140 4.83 1.07 -28.03
C ARG A 140 6.30 0.85 -27.71
N LEU A 141 6.70 1.17 -26.49
CA LEU A 141 8.08 1.12 -26.03
C LEU A 141 8.24 0.01 -25.00
N VAL A 142 9.22 -0.87 -25.19
CA VAL A 142 9.69 -1.73 -24.10
C VAL A 142 10.72 -0.93 -23.31
N CYS A 143 10.48 -0.74 -22.03
CA CYS A 143 11.28 0.08 -21.13
C CYS A 143 11.93 -0.82 -20.07
N SER A 144 13.24 -0.70 -19.92
CA SER A 144 14.09 -1.32 -18.89
C SER A 144 15.23 -0.35 -18.53
N PRO A 145 16.07 -0.64 -17.52
CA PRO A 145 17.26 0.17 -17.24
C PRO A 145 18.22 0.29 -18.45
N GLU A 146 18.23 -0.69 -19.35
CA GLU A 146 19.10 -0.75 -20.53
C GLU A 146 18.40 -0.36 -21.85
N GLN A 147 17.06 -0.35 -21.89
CA GLN A 147 16.27 -0.07 -23.10
C GLN A 147 15.24 1.03 -22.83
N ASN A 148 15.25 2.11 -23.61
CA ASN A 148 14.40 3.28 -23.36
C ASN A 148 14.49 3.78 -21.89
N ALA A 149 15.72 3.81 -21.35
CA ALA A 149 15.99 4.04 -19.93
C ALA A 149 15.37 5.34 -19.37
N ASP A 150 15.36 6.41 -20.16
CA ASP A 150 14.72 7.67 -19.77
C ASP A 150 13.21 7.50 -19.56
N TRP A 151 12.55 6.70 -20.40
CA TRP A 151 11.13 6.36 -20.25
C TRP A 151 10.90 5.40 -19.09
N TYR A 152 11.83 4.47 -18.84
CA TYR A 152 11.79 3.60 -17.69
C TYR A 152 11.78 4.43 -16.39
N ALA A 153 12.78 5.32 -16.23
CA ALA A 153 12.93 6.17 -15.07
C ALA A 153 11.76 7.16 -14.89
N ALA A 154 11.27 7.78 -15.97
CA ALA A 154 10.18 8.75 -15.89
C ALA A 154 8.80 8.13 -15.62
N THR A 155 8.60 6.85 -15.94
CA THR A 155 7.30 6.18 -15.77
C THR A 155 7.12 5.62 -14.35
N ILE A 156 8.19 5.14 -13.73
CA ILE A 156 8.19 4.73 -12.32
C ILE A 156 7.97 5.99 -11.48
N GLY A 157 6.86 6.04 -10.73
CA GLY A 157 6.44 7.25 -10.02
C GLY A 157 5.88 8.36 -10.94
N GLY A 158 5.72 8.09 -12.24
CA GLY A 158 5.26 9.05 -13.25
C GLY A 158 3.75 9.31 -13.28
N LEU A 159 3.00 8.77 -12.32
CA LEU A 159 1.55 8.97 -12.12
C LEU A 159 0.68 8.63 -13.34
N GLY A 160 1.17 7.80 -14.26
CA GLY A 160 0.48 7.46 -15.52
C GLY A 160 0.52 8.56 -16.58
N LEU A 161 1.25 9.65 -16.34
CA LEU A 161 1.39 10.78 -17.27
C LEU A 161 2.35 10.49 -18.42
N THR A 162 3.11 9.40 -18.33
CA THR A 162 3.95 8.90 -19.43
C THR A 162 3.20 7.93 -20.34
N GLY A 163 1.95 7.57 -20.07
CA GLY A 163 1.17 6.66 -20.91
C GLY A 163 0.67 5.42 -20.17
N LEU A 164 0.17 4.46 -20.93
CA LEU A 164 -0.43 3.24 -20.38
C LEU A 164 0.61 2.12 -20.27
N ILE A 165 0.86 1.64 -19.05
CA ILE A 165 1.59 0.40 -18.83
C ILE A 165 0.68 -0.77 -19.20
N THR A 166 1.00 -1.46 -20.30
CA THR A 166 0.18 -2.56 -20.83
C THR A 166 0.54 -3.89 -20.17
N TRP A 167 1.83 -4.15 -19.95
CA TRP A 167 2.34 -5.29 -19.21
C TRP A 167 3.65 -4.94 -18.50
N ALA A 168 3.97 -5.68 -17.44
CA ALA A 168 5.22 -5.56 -16.71
C ALA A 168 5.78 -6.94 -16.34
N GLU A 169 7.09 -6.98 -16.12
CA GLU A 169 7.83 -8.13 -15.62
C GLU A 169 8.46 -7.81 -14.26
N ILE A 170 8.26 -8.71 -13.30
CA ILE A 170 8.58 -8.49 -11.89
C ILE A 170 9.30 -9.76 -11.39
N PRO A 171 10.59 -9.67 -11.02
CA PRO A 171 11.25 -10.70 -10.25
C PRO A 171 10.63 -10.79 -8.85
N LEU A 172 10.18 -11.98 -8.48
CA LEU A 172 9.61 -12.27 -7.16
C LEU A 172 10.68 -12.71 -6.18
N ARG A 173 10.36 -12.68 -4.89
CA ARG A 173 11.23 -13.21 -3.83
C ARG A 173 10.78 -14.59 -3.37
N ARG A 174 11.73 -15.44 -2.98
CA ARG A 174 11.40 -16.75 -2.38
C ARG A 174 10.90 -16.57 -0.94
N VAL A 175 9.90 -17.37 -0.59
CA VAL A 175 9.37 -17.51 0.77
C VAL A 175 9.07 -18.97 1.03
N ALA A 176 9.31 -19.45 2.25
CA ALA A 176 9.10 -20.85 2.56
C ALA A 176 7.61 -21.19 2.77
N ASN A 177 6.82 -20.22 3.25
CA ASN A 177 5.43 -20.39 3.65
C ASN A 177 4.76 -19.00 3.82
N PRO A 178 3.43 -18.93 4.10
CA PRO A 178 2.71 -17.66 4.19
C PRO A 178 2.79 -16.97 5.57
N PHE A 179 3.70 -17.40 6.46
CA PHE A 179 3.82 -16.88 7.81
C PHE A 179 5.06 -16.00 8.00
N LEU A 180 4.96 -15.14 9.01
CA LEU A 180 5.99 -14.24 9.47
C LEU A 180 6.26 -14.49 10.95
N ASN A 181 7.53 -14.47 11.34
CA ASN A 181 7.91 -14.30 12.73
C ASN A 181 7.81 -12.82 13.04
N THR A 182 6.91 -12.46 13.97
CA THR A 182 6.56 -11.07 14.27
C THR A 182 6.90 -10.73 15.71
N GLU A 183 7.26 -9.46 15.93
CA GLU A 183 7.34 -8.86 17.25
C GLU A 183 6.61 -7.52 17.25
N SER A 184 5.77 -7.32 18.27
CA SER A 184 5.10 -6.05 18.55
C SER A 184 5.61 -5.50 19.88
N ILE A 185 6.25 -4.34 19.82
CA ILE A 185 6.92 -3.67 20.93
C ILE A 185 6.20 -2.37 21.23
N ARG A 186 5.76 -2.19 22.48
CA ARG A 186 5.18 -0.93 22.95
C ARG A 186 6.30 0.10 23.12
N PHE A 187 6.09 1.29 22.58
CA PHE A 187 6.94 2.44 22.86
C PHE A 187 6.12 3.60 23.43
N HIS A 188 6.76 4.44 24.22
CA HIS A 188 6.15 5.47 25.04
C HIS A 188 6.61 6.89 24.65
N SER A 189 7.59 7.00 23.75
CA SER A 189 8.11 8.27 23.24
C SER A 189 8.60 8.17 21.79
N LEU A 190 8.78 9.32 21.14
CA LEU A 190 9.35 9.35 19.79
C LEU A 190 10.80 8.87 19.78
N GLU A 191 11.57 9.25 20.80
CA GLU A 191 12.96 8.83 20.99
C GLU A 191 13.07 7.30 20.99
N GLU A 192 12.23 6.64 21.79
CA GLU A 192 12.16 5.17 21.85
C GLU A 192 11.78 4.55 20.49
N PHE A 193 10.89 5.19 19.71
CA PHE A 193 10.62 4.76 18.34
C PHE A 193 11.87 4.79 17.45
N PHE A 194 12.65 5.87 17.50
CA PHE A 194 13.86 5.99 16.67
C PHE A 194 14.94 5.00 17.11
N GLU A 195 15.10 4.78 18.42
CA GLU A 195 16.00 3.76 18.97
C GLU A 195 15.60 2.35 18.51
N LEU A 196 14.31 1.99 18.62
CA LEU A 196 13.79 0.70 18.15
C LEU A 196 13.94 0.52 16.64
N SER A 197 13.72 1.58 15.87
CA SER A 197 13.86 1.57 14.42
C SER A 197 15.30 1.28 14.01
N GLN A 198 16.27 2.02 14.59
CA GLN A 198 17.68 1.81 14.34
C GLN A 198 18.16 0.41 14.77
N ALA A 199 17.73 -0.05 15.95
CA ALA A 199 18.08 -1.38 16.46
C ALA A 199 17.45 -2.53 15.65
N SER A 200 16.42 -2.26 14.85
CA SER A 200 15.74 -3.30 14.05
C SER A 200 16.19 -3.34 12.59
N GLU A 201 16.89 -2.31 12.10
CA GLU A 201 17.19 -2.11 10.68
C GLU A 201 17.97 -3.27 10.06
N GLN A 202 18.92 -3.86 10.80
CA GLN A 202 19.79 -4.93 10.30
C GLN A 202 19.14 -6.31 10.36
N ASP A 203 18.31 -6.55 11.39
CA ASP A 203 17.81 -7.90 11.71
C ASP A 203 16.39 -8.16 11.20
N PHE A 204 15.64 -7.11 10.85
CA PHE A 204 14.24 -7.21 10.45
C PHE A 204 13.99 -6.60 9.08
N GLU A 205 13.54 -7.45 8.17
CA GLU A 205 13.17 -7.04 6.83
C GLU A 205 11.96 -6.09 6.85
N TYR A 206 10.97 -6.35 7.70
CA TYR A 206 9.76 -5.52 7.76
C TYR A 206 9.70 -4.74 9.06
N THR A 207 9.53 -3.43 8.98
CA THR A 207 9.28 -2.56 10.13
C THR A 207 8.10 -1.62 9.83
N VAL A 208 7.25 -1.41 10.83
CA VAL A 208 6.18 -0.40 10.77
C VAL A 208 5.73 -0.05 12.17
N SER A 209 5.38 1.21 12.41
CA SER A 209 4.77 1.62 13.66
C SER A 209 3.39 2.21 13.46
N TRP A 210 2.51 1.90 14.40
CA TRP A 210 1.34 2.73 14.67
C TRP A 210 1.70 3.73 15.76
N ILE A 211 1.35 5.00 15.57
CA ILE A 211 1.60 6.06 16.54
C ILE A 211 0.30 6.74 16.97
N ASP A 212 0.18 7.00 18.26
CA ASP A 212 -0.98 7.68 18.83
C ASP A 212 -0.85 9.20 18.68
N CYS A 213 -1.62 9.78 17.76
CA CYS A 213 -1.67 11.22 17.53
C CYS A 213 -2.80 11.93 18.27
N ALA A 214 -3.57 11.23 19.12
CA ALA A 214 -4.78 11.77 19.75
C ALA A 214 -4.50 12.55 21.05
N PHE A 215 -3.28 12.48 21.59
CA PHE A 215 -2.90 13.04 22.88
C PHE A 215 -1.63 13.88 22.81
N ALA A 216 -1.59 14.95 23.62
CA ALA A 216 -0.44 15.82 23.81
C ALA A 216 0.26 15.56 25.17
N GLY A 217 1.40 16.24 25.39
CA GLY A 217 2.16 16.17 26.65
C GLY A 217 2.82 14.80 26.85
N LYS A 218 2.76 14.24 28.07
CA LYS A 218 3.44 12.98 28.44
C LYS A 218 3.00 11.73 27.66
N ARG A 219 1.92 11.82 26.88
CA ARG A 219 1.40 10.72 26.04
C ARG A 219 1.69 10.92 24.55
N LEU A 220 2.32 12.03 24.18
CA LEU A 220 2.70 12.32 22.81
C LEU A 220 3.77 11.32 22.37
N GLY A 221 3.56 10.69 21.22
CA GLY A 221 4.57 9.83 20.62
C GLY A 221 4.64 8.42 21.16
N ARG A 222 3.62 7.94 21.88
CA ARG A 222 3.48 6.50 22.20
C ARG A 222 2.94 5.72 21.00
N GLY A 223 3.21 4.43 20.95
CA GLY A 223 2.70 3.58 19.87
C GLY A 223 3.09 2.11 19.97
N LEU A 224 2.90 1.40 18.87
CA LEU A 224 3.24 -0.02 18.71
C LEU A 224 4.20 -0.16 17.53
N PHE A 225 5.42 -0.58 17.80
CA PHE A 225 6.45 -0.89 16.83
C PHE A 225 6.34 -2.35 16.43
N ASN A 226 6.03 -2.63 15.17
CA ASN A 226 5.88 -3.96 14.64
C ASN A 226 7.05 -4.27 13.71
N ARG A 227 7.74 -5.38 13.97
CA ARG A 227 8.83 -5.87 13.14
C ARG A 227 8.65 -7.33 12.79
N ALA A 228 9.11 -7.76 11.63
CA ALA A 228 8.95 -9.14 11.19
C ALA A 228 9.96 -9.60 10.13
N ASN A 229 10.11 -10.92 10.04
CA ASN A 229 10.78 -11.63 8.96
C ASN A 229 9.90 -12.78 8.45
N HIS A 230 10.12 -13.22 7.22
CA HIS A 230 9.50 -14.46 6.73
C HIS A 230 9.89 -15.66 7.59
N ALA A 231 8.89 -16.45 7.98
CA ALA A 231 9.10 -17.62 8.83
C ALA A 231 9.89 -18.71 8.09
N PRO A 232 10.73 -19.50 8.79
CA PRO A 232 11.46 -20.61 8.20
C PRO A 232 10.52 -21.72 7.72
N ALA A 233 11.02 -22.63 6.87
CA ALA A 233 10.21 -23.72 6.31
C ALA A 233 9.61 -24.65 7.38
N VAL A 234 10.34 -24.88 8.47
CA VAL A 234 9.85 -25.64 9.63
C VAL A 234 9.17 -24.66 10.58
N LEU A 235 7.86 -24.78 10.70
CA LEU A 235 7.04 -23.94 11.56
C LEU A 235 6.82 -24.61 12.93
N ASP A 236 7.01 -23.85 13.99
CA ASP A 236 6.49 -24.19 15.31
C ASP A 236 5.05 -23.66 15.42
N LEU A 237 4.08 -24.52 15.11
CA LEU A 237 2.66 -24.15 15.11
C LEU A 237 2.14 -23.82 16.53
N SER A 238 2.86 -24.17 17.59
CA SER A 238 2.50 -23.77 18.95
C SER A 238 2.61 -22.24 19.16
N GLN A 239 3.38 -21.56 18.32
CA GLN A 239 3.56 -20.10 18.33
C GLN A 239 2.48 -19.35 17.54
N VAL A 240 1.56 -20.06 16.87
CA VAL A 240 0.40 -19.44 16.22
C VAL A 240 -0.61 -19.08 17.32
N PRO A 241 -1.00 -17.80 17.46
CA PRO A 241 -1.97 -17.39 18.46
C PRO A 241 -3.29 -18.16 18.31
N SER A 242 -3.74 -18.79 19.40
CA SER A 242 -5.02 -19.51 19.47
C SER A 242 -6.18 -18.56 19.13
N GLY A 243 -6.94 -18.86 18.08
CA GLY A 243 -8.13 -18.09 17.66
C GLY A 243 -8.01 -17.36 16.32
N LEU A 244 -6.81 -17.31 15.72
CA LEU A 244 -6.68 -17.04 14.29
C LEU A 244 -6.73 -18.38 13.56
N ALA A 245 -7.94 -18.83 13.21
CA ALA A 245 -8.05 -19.85 12.18
C ALA A 245 -7.18 -19.38 10.99
N PRO A 246 -6.44 -20.28 10.31
CA PRO A 246 -5.78 -20.00 9.03
C PRO A 246 -6.87 -19.82 7.95
N SER A 247 -7.74 -18.85 8.17
CA SER A 247 -8.89 -18.55 7.38
C SER A 247 -8.39 -17.91 6.10
N LEU A 248 -8.14 -18.78 5.14
CA LEU A 248 -8.03 -18.49 3.72
C LEU A 248 -9.25 -17.72 3.19
N ALA A 249 -10.37 -17.68 3.94
CA ALA A 249 -11.60 -17.03 3.52
C ALA A 249 -11.39 -15.52 3.33
N GLU A 250 -11.61 -15.08 2.09
CA GLU A 250 -11.61 -13.67 1.64
C GLU A 250 -12.77 -12.85 2.21
N ALA A 251 -13.49 -13.37 3.20
CA ALA A 251 -14.70 -12.77 3.77
C ALA A 251 -14.35 -11.54 4.62
N GLY A 252 -13.91 -10.49 3.95
CA GLY A 252 -13.83 -9.16 4.51
C GLY A 252 -15.24 -8.60 4.69
N MET A 253 -15.50 -7.99 5.83
CA MET A 253 -16.72 -7.21 6.04
C MET A 253 -16.67 -5.99 5.13
N ARG A 254 -17.82 -5.56 4.61
CA ARG A 254 -17.93 -4.34 3.79
C ARG A 254 -18.74 -3.32 4.58
N VAL A 255 -18.28 -2.07 4.63
CA VAL A 255 -19.09 -0.98 5.20
C VAL A 255 -20.28 -0.70 4.26
N PRO A 256 -21.52 -1.07 4.64
CA PRO A 256 -22.60 -1.18 3.67
C PRO A 256 -23.11 0.18 3.20
N LEU A 257 -23.01 1.20 4.04
CA LEU A 257 -23.58 2.53 3.82
C LEU A 257 -22.60 3.62 4.28
N THR A 258 -22.73 4.82 3.70
CA THR A 258 -22.04 6.01 4.21
C THR A 258 -22.95 6.69 5.23
N PRO A 259 -22.56 6.80 6.51
CA PRO A 259 -23.34 7.53 7.51
C PRO A 259 -23.45 9.02 7.11
N PRO A 260 -24.52 9.73 7.51
CA PRO A 260 -24.74 11.12 7.12
C PRO A 260 -23.72 12.09 7.73
N ILE A 261 -23.00 11.64 8.78
CA ILE A 261 -21.92 12.35 9.45
C ILE A 261 -20.73 11.41 9.63
N SER A 262 -19.53 11.98 9.81
CA SER A 262 -18.34 11.20 10.14
C SER A 262 -18.50 10.48 11.48
N LEU A 263 -18.21 9.18 11.53
CA LEU A 263 -18.07 8.43 12.79
C LEU A 263 -16.74 8.73 13.50
N ILE A 264 -15.86 9.45 12.81
CA ILE A 264 -14.53 9.82 13.26
C ILE A 264 -14.61 11.22 13.85
N ASN A 265 -14.45 11.32 15.17
CA ASN A 265 -14.39 12.56 15.91
C ASN A 265 -13.40 12.41 17.08
N THR A 266 -13.11 13.49 17.79
CA THR A 266 -12.12 13.51 18.88
C THR A 266 -12.38 12.47 19.97
N LEU A 267 -13.65 12.20 20.30
CA LEU A 267 -14.01 11.24 21.35
C LEU A 267 -13.82 9.80 20.85
N SER A 268 -14.36 9.46 19.67
CA SER A 268 -14.19 8.12 19.10
C SER A 268 -12.71 7.82 18.86
N LEU A 269 -11.94 8.80 18.35
CA LEU A 269 -10.49 8.75 18.15
C LEU A 269 -9.73 8.41 19.43
N LYS A 270 -9.89 9.22 20.49
CA LYS A 270 -9.20 9.01 21.77
C LYS A 270 -9.53 7.65 22.39
N SER A 271 -10.78 7.21 22.24
CA SER A 271 -11.25 5.94 22.78
C SER A 271 -10.62 4.76 22.03
N PHE A 272 -10.68 4.76 20.71
CA PHE A 272 -10.05 3.73 19.87
C PHE A 272 -8.55 3.65 20.09
N ASN A 273 -7.83 4.78 20.02
CA ASN A 273 -6.36 4.78 20.17
C ASN A 273 -5.94 4.25 21.55
N THR A 274 -6.68 4.62 22.60
CA THR A 274 -6.43 4.11 23.96
C THR A 274 -6.69 2.61 24.06
N LEU A 275 -7.77 2.10 23.46
CA LEU A 275 -8.06 0.66 23.43
C LEU A 275 -7.04 -0.11 22.60
N TYR A 276 -6.63 0.42 21.44
CA TYR A 276 -5.68 -0.21 20.55
C TYR A 276 -4.30 -0.34 21.21
N PHE A 277 -3.80 0.73 21.82
CA PHE A 277 -2.54 0.70 22.58
C PHE A 277 -2.59 -0.28 23.75
N ASN A 278 -3.71 -0.33 24.49
CA ASN A 278 -3.85 -1.19 25.67
C ASN A 278 -4.33 -2.62 25.36
N LYS A 279 -4.63 -2.95 24.09
CA LYS A 279 -5.00 -4.30 23.66
C LYS A 279 -3.87 -5.28 23.94
N GLN A 280 -2.62 -4.85 23.71
CA GLN A 280 -1.42 -5.56 24.11
C GLN A 280 -1.06 -5.16 25.54
N ARG A 281 -1.02 -6.13 26.47
CA ARG A 281 -0.67 -5.88 27.89
C ARG A 281 0.82 -5.95 28.18
N SER A 282 1.54 -6.88 27.53
CA SER A 282 3.00 -7.02 27.68
C SER A 282 3.73 -6.00 26.82
N ASP A 283 4.92 -5.57 27.23
CA ASP A 283 5.72 -4.61 26.45
C ASP A 283 6.19 -5.19 25.13
N VAL A 284 6.53 -6.48 25.11
CA VAL A 284 6.90 -7.22 23.91
C VAL A 284 5.98 -8.42 23.74
N VAL A 285 5.46 -8.59 22.53
CA VAL A 285 4.71 -9.79 22.12
C VAL A 285 5.32 -10.32 20.84
N SER A 286 5.92 -11.51 20.92
CA SER A 286 6.45 -12.24 19.77
C SER A 286 5.49 -13.36 19.39
N GLY A 287 5.45 -13.71 18.10
CA GLY A 287 4.63 -14.83 17.64
C GLY A 287 4.66 -15.05 16.14
N LEU A 288 4.06 -16.16 15.72
CA LEU A 288 3.93 -16.55 14.33
C LEU A 288 2.59 -16.03 13.77
N GLN A 289 2.64 -15.18 12.74
CA GLN A 289 1.45 -14.56 12.16
C GLN A 289 1.37 -14.80 10.65
N HIS A 290 0.17 -15.06 10.13
CA HIS A 290 -0.05 -15.11 8.68
C HIS A 290 0.22 -13.73 8.05
N TYR A 291 0.74 -13.68 6.82
CA TYR A 291 1.15 -12.43 6.16
C TYR A 291 0.02 -11.40 6.04
N ARG A 292 -1.22 -11.84 5.81
CA ARG A 292 -2.38 -10.96 5.57
C ARG A 292 -2.63 -9.94 6.69
N PRO A 293 -2.89 -10.33 7.95
CA PRO A 293 -3.11 -9.36 9.03
C PRO A 293 -1.87 -8.51 9.33
N PHE A 294 -0.67 -9.00 9.02
CA PHE A 294 0.54 -8.19 9.13
C PHE A 294 0.56 -7.10 8.06
N PHE A 295 0.61 -7.46 6.77
CA PHE A 295 0.75 -6.50 5.67
C PHE A 295 -0.50 -5.66 5.42
N TYR A 296 -1.68 -6.25 5.57
CA TYR A 296 -2.96 -5.70 5.14
C TYR A 296 -4.00 -5.67 6.27
N PRO A 297 -3.71 -5.03 7.41
CA PRO A 297 -4.60 -5.05 8.57
C PRO A 297 -5.99 -4.44 8.28
N LEU A 298 -6.12 -3.60 7.24
CA LEU A 298 -7.37 -2.96 6.86
C LEU A 298 -8.12 -3.64 5.72
N ASP A 299 -7.52 -4.60 5.04
CA ASP A 299 -8.18 -5.27 3.90
C ASP A 299 -9.33 -6.18 4.34
N ALA A 300 -9.38 -6.55 5.62
CA ALA A 300 -10.51 -7.25 6.22
C ALA A 300 -11.79 -6.38 6.31
N LEU A 301 -11.68 -5.04 6.24
CA LEU A 301 -12.81 -4.12 6.23
C LEU A 301 -12.85 -3.33 4.91
N ARG A 302 -13.57 -3.87 3.93
CA ARG A 302 -13.75 -3.24 2.62
C ARG A 302 -14.55 -1.94 2.76
N GLU A 303 -14.14 -0.93 1.98
CA GLU A 303 -14.76 0.40 1.94
C GLU A 303 -14.85 1.08 3.31
N TRP A 304 -13.84 0.85 4.15
CA TRP A 304 -13.70 1.56 5.43
C TRP A 304 -13.69 3.09 5.25
N ASN A 305 -13.28 3.62 4.09
CA ASN A 305 -13.36 5.04 3.75
C ASN A 305 -14.78 5.64 3.89
N ARG A 306 -15.84 4.81 3.90
CA ARG A 306 -17.21 5.27 4.12
C ARG A 306 -17.47 5.80 5.52
N ILE A 307 -16.72 5.36 6.53
CA ILE A 307 -16.94 5.77 7.93
C ILE A 307 -16.69 7.27 8.19
N TYR A 308 -15.97 7.94 7.28
CA TYR A 308 -15.69 9.38 7.33
C TYR A 308 -16.88 10.25 6.84
N GLY A 309 -17.97 9.62 6.43
CA GLY A 309 -19.19 10.33 6.02
C GLY A 309 -19.13 10.84 4.57
N PRO A 310 -20.10 11.69 4.18
CA PRO A 310 -20.29 12.08 2.79
C PRO A 310 -19.27 13.10 2.30
N SER A 311 -18.53 13.78 3.16
CA SER A 311 -17.47 14.73 2.74
C SER A 311 -16.15 14.03 2.39
N GLY A 312 -16.04 12.72 2.63
CA GLY A 312 -14.80 11.98 2.44
C GLY A 312 -13.76 12.33 3.50
N PHE A 313 -12.48 12.13 3.17
CA PHE A 313 -11.36 12.45 4.04
C PHE A 313 -10.09 12.72 3.24
N TYR A 314 -9.19 13.50 3.85
CA TYR A 314 -7.85 13.71 3.33
C TYR A 314 -6.88 12.78 4.07
N GLN A 315 -6.09 12.04 3.30
CA GLN A 315 -4.90 11.38 3.83
C GLN A 315 -3.73 12.35 3.65
N TYR A 316 -2.90 12.45 4.69
CA TYR A 316 -1.67 13.20 4.64
C TYR A 316 -0.50 12.28 4.94
N GLN A 317 0.49 12.27 4.05
CA GLN A 317 1.74 11.54 4.20
C GLN A 317 2.88 12.43 3.74
N CYS A 318 3.96 12.43 4.51
CA CYS A 318 5.19 13.12 4.17
C CYS A 318 6.38 12.25 4.58
N VAL A 319 7.54 12.55 4.01
CA VAL A 319 8.83 12.00 4.42
C VAL A 319 9.72 13.17 4.85
N VAL A 320 10.46 12.98 5.95
CA VAL A 320 11.38 13.99 6.47
C VAL A 320 12.79 13.40 6.43
N PRO A 321 13.81 14.16 5.97
CA PRO A 321 15.19 13.72 6.01
C PRO A 321 15.63 13.30 7.43
N PRO A 322 16.47 12.26 7.58
CA PRO A 322 16.84 11.69 8.87
C PRO A 322 17.36 12.72 9.89
N GLU A 323 18.09 13.74 9.44
CA GLU A 323 18.71 14.76 10.29
C GLU A 323 17.67 15.64 11.00
N ARG A 324 16.44 15.70 10.48
CA ARG A 324 15.34 16.49 11.01
C ARG A 324 14.13 15.65 11.42
N ALA A 325 14.21 14.33 11.30
CA ALA A 325 13.06 13.44 11.49
C ALA A 325 12.42 13.61 12.88
N LEU A 326 13.19 13.45 13.97
CA LEU A 326 12.66 13.57 15.34
C LEU A 326 11.97 14.93 15.63
N PRO A 327 12.62 16.09 15.45
CA PRO A 327 11.98 17.37 15.74
C PRO A 327 10.79 17.67 14.81
N ALA A 328 10.86 17.30 13.53
CA ALA A 328 9.74 17.51 12.61
C ALA A 328 8.53 16.62 12.94
N THR A 329 8.76 15.33 13.24
CA THR A 329 7.68 14.42 13.65
C THR A 329 6.99 14.91 14.93
N ARG A 330 7.76 15.45 15.89
CA ARG A 330 7.17 16.07 17.10
C ARG A 330 6.24 17.22 16.75
N LEU A 331 6.71 18.18 15.96
CA LEU A 331 5.91 19.34 15.54
C LEU A 331 4.64 18.92 14.79
N LEU A 332 4.73 17.91 13.92
CA LEU A 332 3.57 17.37 13.21
C LEU A 332 2.53 16.79 14.18
N LEU A 333 2.96 15.97 15.16
CA LEU A 333 2.04 15.40 16.14
C LEU A 333 1.41 16.46 17.06
N GLU A 334 2.16 17.49 17.43
CA GLU A 334 1.64 18.63 18.22
C GLU A 334 0.61 19.45 17.41
N ALA A 335 0.85 19.67 16.13
CA ALA A 335 -0.11 20.32 15.23
C ALA A 335 -1.40 19.48 15.06
N ILE A 336 -1.27 18.17 14.91
CA ILE A 336 -2.42 17.25 14.83
C ILE A 336 -3.21 17.26 16.15
N ALA A 337 -2.52 17.15 17.29
CA ALA A 337 -3.16 17.13 18.59
C ALA A 337 -3.87 18.47 18.92
N SER A 338 -3.28 19.60 18.55
CA SER A 338 -3.86 20.93 18.78
C SER A 338 -5.05 21.24 17.87
N SER A 339 -5.01 20.78 16.61
CA SER A 339 -6.13 20.96 15.68
C SER A 339 -7.34 20.07 15.98
N GLY A 340 -7.13 18.96 16.71
CA GLY A 340 -8.17 17.94 16.93
C GLY A 340 -8.48 17.09 15.68
N MET A 341 -7.76 17.29 14.57
CA MET A 341 -7.94 16.59 13.30
C MET A 341 -7.04 15.34 13.22
N GLY A 342 -7.20 14.41 14.17
CA GLY A 342 -6.42 13.18 14.23
C GLY A 342 -6.99 12.02 13.39
N SER A 343 -6.20 10.97 13.24
CA SER A 343 -6.57 9.72 12.55
C SER A 343 -6.38 8.52 13.46
N PHE A 344 -7.24 7.51 13.34
CA PHE A 344 -7.13 6.25 14.11
C PHE A 344 -5.85 5.48 13.81
N LEU A 345 -5.33 5.63 12.60
CA LEU A 345 -4.24 4.84 12.06
C LEU A 345 -3.24 5.80 11.45
N VAL A 346 -2.37 6.33 12.30
CA VAL A 346 -1.18 7.06 11.87
C VAL A 346 -0.04 6.06 11.82
N VAL A 347 0.62 6.00 10.67
CA VAL A 347 1.76 5.13 10.43
C VAL A 347 3.04 5.95 10.53
N LEU A 348 4.03 5.41 11.22
CA LEU A 348 5.39 5.95 11.27
C LEU A 348 6.39 4.85 10.89
N LYS A 349 7.37 5.17 10.04
CA LYS A 349 8.35 4.23 9.50
C LYS A 349 9.60 5.00 9.08
N GLN A 350 10.78 4.38 9.19
CA GLN A 350 11.98 4.85 8.49
C GLN A 350 12.04 4.23 7.08
N PHE A 351 12.45 5.04 6.11
CA PHE A 351 12.57 4.63 4.71
C PHE A 351 13.97 4.13 4.41
#